data_AF-A0A0F4IPY2-F1
#
_entry.id   AF-A0A0F4IPY2-F1
#
_cell.length_a   1.000
_cell.length_b   1.000
_cell.length_c   1.000
_cell.angle_alpha   90.00
_cell.angle_beta   90.00
_cell.angle_gamma   90.00
#
_symmetry.space_group_name_H-M   'P 1'
#
loop_
_entity.id
_entity.type
_entity.pdbx_description
1 polymer ?
#
loop_
_entity_poly.entity_id
_entity_poly.type
_entity_poly.pdbx_seq_one_letter_code
_entity_poly.pdbx_strand_id
1 'polypeptide(L)' 'MSQAAQNLNWLITNFVDNTPGVSHTVVVSADGLLLAMSEGFPRDRADQLAAVAS' A
#
# COMPACT_ATOMS: atom_id res chain seq x y z
N MET A 1 -8.88 10.51 4.81
CA MET A 1 -7.54 10.34 4.22
C MET A 1 -7.12 11.64 3.56
N SER A 2 -5.83 12.00 3.59
CA SER A 2 -5.35 13.18 2.87
C SER A 2 -5.40 12.95 1.35
N GLN A 3 -5.44 14.03 0.56
CA GLN A 3 -5.33 13.94 -0.90
C GLN A 3 -4.04 13.22 -1.34
N ALA A 4 -2.94 13.45 -0.63
CA ALA A 4 -1.67 12.76 -0.90
C ALA A 4 -1.80 11.24 -0.76
N ALA A 5 -2.47 10.75 0.29
CA ALA A 5 -2.70 9.32 0.49
C ALA A 5 -3.63 8.72 -0.58
N GLN A 6 -4.64 9.47 -1.03
CA GLN A 6 -5.52 9.04 -2.13
C GLN A 6 -4.77 8.94 -3.47
N ASN A 7 -3.91 9.92 -3.76
CA ASN A 7 -3.07 9.90 -4.96
C ASN A 7 -2.08 8.71 -4.94
N LEU A 8 -1.50 8.42 -3.78
CA LEU A 8 -0.61 7.28 -3.59
C LEU A 8 -1.34 5.94 -3.75
N ASN A 9 -2.54 5.78 -3.17
CA ASN A 9 -3.37 4.59 -3.37
C ASN A 9 -3.69 4.36 -4.85
N TRP A 10 -4.13 5.39 -5.58
CA TRP A 10 -4.37 5.27 -7.01
C TRP A 10 -3.10 4.83 -7.75
N LEU A 11 -1.96 5.45 -7.47
CA LEU A 11 -0.70 5.16 -8.16
C LEU A 11 -0.27 3.70 -7.97
N ILE A 12 -0.32 3.19 -6.75
CA ILE A 12 0.11 1.81 -6.47
C ILE A 12 -0.93 0.78 -6.93
N THR A 13 -2.22 1.10 -6.97
CA THR A 13 -3.22 0.25 -7.60
C THR A 13 -2.95 0.12 -9.10
N ASN A 14 -2.68 1.23 -9.80
CA ASN A 14 -2.31 1.18 -11.21
C ASN A 14 -1.02 0.38 -11.45
N PHE A 15 -0.06 0.46 -10.54
CA PHE A 15 1.15 -0.37 -10.61
C PHE A 15 0.83 -1.88 -10.57
N VAL A 16 -0.06 -2.29 -9.66
CA VAL A 16 -0.53 -3.69 -9.58
C VAL A 16 -1.22 -4.10 -10.88
N ASP A 17 -2.13 -3.28 -11.38
CA ASP A 17 -2.92 -3.60 -12.59
C ASP A 17 -2.06 -3.74 -13.86
N ASN A 18 -0.94 -3.01 -13.93
CA ASN A 18 -0.08 -2.96 -15.12
C ASN A 18 1.18 -3.83 -15.03
N THR A 19 1.43 -4.49 -13.88
CA THR A 19 2.66 -5.28 -13.67
C THR A 19 2.32 -6.77 -13.51
N PRO A 20 2.51 -7.59 -14.56
CA PRO A 20 2.28 -9.02 -14.47
C PRO A 20 3.06 -9.67 -13.32
N GLY A 21 2.37 -10.48 -12.53
CA GLY A 21 2.95 -11.19 -11.38
C GLY A 21 2.93 -10.42 -10.05
N VAL A 22 2.52 -9.15 -10.04
CA VAL A 22 2.24 -8.42 -8.80
C VAL A 22 0.76 -8.59 -8.44
N SER A 23 0.47 -9.09 -7.23
CA SER A 23 -0.90 -9.23 -6.76
C SER A 23 -1.35 -8.08 -5.85
N HIS A 24 -0.46 -7.55 -5.01
CA HIS A 24 -0.75 -6.48 -4.07
C HIS A 24 0.49 -5.64 -3.78
N THR A 25 0.28 -4.37 -3.40
CA THR A 25 1.34 -3.46 -2.99
C THR A 25 0.95 -2.73 -1.70
N VAL A 26 1.91 -2.53 -0.81
CA VAL A 26 1.80 -1.67 0.37
C VAL A 26 2.97 -0.70 0.41
N VAL A 27 2.72 0.52 0.87
CA VAL A 27 3.75 1.55 1.08
C VAL A 27 3.79 1.85 2.57
N VAL A 28 4.98 1.72 3.15
CA VAL A 28 5.24 1.95 4.57
C VAL A 28 6.29 3.04 4.71
N SER A 29 6.12 3.93 5.67
CA SER A 29 7.14 4.91 6.01
C SER A 29 8.33 4.24 6.73
N ALA A 30 9.48 4.93 6.77
CA ALA A 30 10.67 4.40 7.42
C ALA A 30 10.50 4.18 8.95
N ASP A 31 9.51 4.84 9.57
CA ASP A 31 9.11 4.67 10.97
C ASP A 31 7.98 3.64 11.17
N GLY A 32 7.60 2.88 10.13
CA GLY A 32 6.69 1.74 10.24
C GLY A 32 5.20 2.07 10.11
N LEU A 33 4.84 3.28 9.67
CA LEU A 33 3.43 3.65 9.45
C LEU A 33 2.98 3.28 8.04
N LEU A 34 1.79 2.66 7.93
CA LEU A 34 1.16 2.39 6.65
C LEU A 34 0.74 3.70 5.96
N LEU A 35 1.31 3.98 4.79
CA LEU A 35 1.04 5.18 4.01
C LEU A 35 -0.02 4.94 2.92
N ALA A 36 0.01 3.78 2.26
CA ALA A 36 -0.88 3.43 1.16
C ALA A 36 -0.96 1.92 0.96
N MET A 37 -2.07 1.46 0.39
CA MET A 37 -2.26 0.06 -0.02
C MET A 37 -3.03 -0.02 -1.34
N SER A 38 -2.69 -0.99 -2.19
CA SER A 38 -3.44 -1.27 -3.42
C SER A 38 -4.86 -1.72 -3.09
N GLU A 39 -5.79 -1.46 -4.01
CA GLU A 39 -7.19 -1.86 -3.84
C GLU A 39 -7.35 -3.38 -3.64
N GLY A 40 -8.34 -3.78 -2.85
CA GLY A 40 -8.62 -5.18 -2.53
C GLY A 40 -7.66 -5.83 -1.51
N PHE A 41 -6.61 -5.14 -1.07
CA PHE A 41 -5.74 -5.66 -0.01
C PHE A 41 -6.35 -5.43 1.39
N PRO A 42 -6.44 -6.46 2.27
CA PRO A 42 -7.01 -6.28 3.60
C PRO A 42 -6.18 -5.34 4.46
N ARG A 43 -6.82 -4.29 4.99
CA ARG A 43 -6.14 -3.28 5.81
C ARG A 43 -5.43 -3.84 7.03
N ASP A 44 -6.05 -4.79 7.73
CA ASP A 44 -5.46 -5.44 8.91
C ASP A 44 -4.15 -6.16 8.57
N ARG A 45 -4.02 -6.71 7.35
CA ARG A 45 -2.76 -7.31 6.88
C ARG A 45 -1.73 -6.26 6.49
N ALA A 46 -2.16 -5.11 5.97
CA ALA A 46 -1.28 -4.00 5.64
C ALA A 46 -0.63 -3.41 6.90
N ASP A 47 -1.40 -3.25 7.98
CA ASP A 47 -0.89 -2.82 9.28
C ASP A 47 0.10 -3.84 9.88
N GLN A 48 -0.18 -5.16 9.75
CA GLN A 48 0.75 -6.20 10.17
C GLN A 48 2.07 -6.17 9.38
N LEU A 49 2.01 -5.98 8.06
CA LEU A 49 3.21 -5.87 7.22
C LEU A 49 4.04 -4.63 7.58
N ALA A 50 3.37 -3.51 7.86
CA ALA A 50 4.03 -2.29 8.29
C ALA A 50 4.81 -2.50 9.60
N ALA A 51 4.25 -3.26 10.55
CA ALA A 51 4.91 -3.61 11.80
C ALA A 51 6.12 -4.58 11.63
N VAL A 52 6.19 -5.34 10.54
CA VAL A 52 7.31 -6.25 10.25
C VAL A 52 8.46 -5.53 9.53
N ALA A 53 8.17 -4.44 8.82
CA ALA A 53 9.14 -3.73 7.98
C ALA A 53 10.02 -2.70 8.71
N SER A 54 9.77 -2.45 10.00
CA SER A 54 10.50 -1.50 10.86
C SER A 54 11.73 -2.09 11.53
#